data_AF-A0A4U9HQ25-F1
#
_entry.id   AF-A0A4U9HQ25-F1
#
_cell.length_a   1.000
_cell.length_b   1.000
_cell.length_c   1.000
_cell.angle_alpha   90.00
_cell.angle_beta   90.00
_cell.angle_gamma   90.00
#
_symmetry.space_group_name_H-M   'P 1'
#
loop_
_entity.id
_entity.type
_entity.pdbx_description
1 polymer ?
#
loop_
_entity_poly.entity_id
_entity_poly.type
_entity_poly.pdbx_seq_one_letter_code
_entity_poly.pdbx_strand_id
1 'polypeptide(L)'
;MMEADKKLIQYWQDILSRKNNNIRVLLLNTPEEYPFRDIESWPHINGVFYVNEDEARVVDGLQGVLRGECYFSQKLASYLITHSGNYRYNSSESAFADPSRKRNSE
;
A
#
# COMPACT_ATOMS: atom_id res chain seq x y z
N MET A 1 0.65 3.20 -27.27
CA MET A 1 -0.03 3.79 -26.10
C MET A 1 0.77 3.54 -24.81
N MET A 2 2.11 3.45 -24.84
CA MET A 2 2.87 2.74 -23.79
C MET A 2 4.22 3.34 -23.33
N GLU A 3 4.71 4.46 -23.88
CA GLU A 3 5.99 5.06 -23.44
C GLU A 3 5.82 6.41 -22.73
N ALA A 4 4.80 7.18 -23.11
CA ALA A 4 4.48 8.43 -22.44
C ALA A 4 4.06 8.17 -20.99
N ASP A 5 3.21 7.17 -20.75
CA ASP A 5 2.74 6.80 -19.42
C ASP A 5 3.88 6.30 -18.53
N LYS A 6 4.82 5.50 -19.04
CA LYS A 6 5.95 5.01 -18.24
C LYS A 6 6.90 6.12 -17.80
N LYS A 7 7.19 7.07 -18.70
CA LYS A 7 7.97 8.27 -18.35
C LYS A 7 7.23 9.15 -17.35
N LEU A 8 5.91 9.27 -17.50
CA LEU A 8 5.07 10.03 -16.57
C LEU A 8 5.05 9.39 -15.18
N ILE A 9 4.92 8.06 -15.11
CA ILE A 9 4.95 7.29 -13.87
C ILE A 9 6.29 7.51 -13.15
N GLN A 10 7.41 7.34 -13.86
CA GLN A 10 8.74 7.56 -13.28
C GLN A 10 8.93 9.02 -12.83
N TYR A 11 8.43 9.98 -13.60
CA TYR A 11 8.48 11.39 -13.25
C TYR A 11 7.70 11.68 -11.96
N TRP A 12 6.48 11.15 -11.83
CA TRP A 12 5.68 11.30 -10.62
C TRP A 12 6.27 10.56 -9.42
N GLN A 13 6.83 9.37 -9.62
CA GLN A 13 7.55 8.63 -8.57
C GLN A 13 8.74 9.45 -8.04
N ASP A 14 9.54 10.04 -8.92
CA ASP A 14 10.67 10.89 -8.52
C ASP A 14 10.19 12.17 -7.79
N ILE A 15 9.14 12.83 -8.29
CA ILE A 15 8.56 14.01 -7.61
C ILE A 15 8.00 13.65 -6.24
N LEU A 16 7.23 12.58 -6.13
CA LEU A 16 6.60 12.15 -4.88
C LEU A 16 7.64 11.66 -3.88
N SER A 17 8.71 11.01 -4.35
CA SER A 17 9.82 10.59 -3.50
C SER A 17 10.62 11.77 -2.94
N ARG A 18 10.62 12.92 -3.62
CA ARG A 18 11.27 14.16 -3.16
C ARG A 18 10.39 14.98 -2.23
N LYS A 19 9.08 14.76 -2.25
CA LYS A 19 8.16 15.44 -1.33
C LYS A 19 8.16 14.75 0.04
N ASN A 20 7.98 15.56 1.09
CA ASN A 20 7.99 15.11 2.48
C ASN A 20 7.17 13.83 2.73
N ASN A 21 7.61 13.02 3.70
CA ASN A 21 7.02 11.75 4.16
C ASN A 21 5.55 11.81 4.64
N ASN A 22 4.86 12.95 4.48
CA ASN A 22 3.49 13.14 4.90
C ASN A 22 2.47 13.02 3.74
N ILE A 23 2.94 12.71 2.52
CA ILE A 23 2.06 12.46 1.38
C ILE A 23 1.70 10.98 1.36
N ARG A 24 0.40 10.70 1.21
CA ARG A 24 -0.14 9.35 1.02
C ARG A 24 -0.48 9.18 -0.45
N VAL A 25 0.03 8.13 -1.08
CA VAL A 25 -0.20 7.84 -2.49
C VAL A 25 -1.27 6.77 -2.63
N LEU A 26 -2.20 6.99 -3.55
CA LEU A 26 -3.33 6.12 -3.82
C LEU A 26 -3.41 5.88 -5.32
N LEU A 27 -3.44 4.61 -5.74
CA LEU A 27 -3.66 4.25 -7.14
C LEU A 27 -5.14 3.99 -7.36
N LEU A 28 -5.73 4.67 -8.33
CA LEU A 28 -7.14 4.54 -8.72
C LEU A 28 -7.22 3.91 -10.11
N ASN A 29 -8.29 3.17 -10.37
CA ASN A 29 -8.51 2.49 -11.66
C ASN A 29 -7.34 1.57 -12.06
N THR A 30 -6.76 0.87 -11.10
CA THR A 30 -5.66 -0.05 -11.35
C THR A 30 -6.23 -1.34 -11.99
N PRO A 31 -5.71 -1.80 -13.13
CA PRO A 31 -6.13 -3.09 -13.67
C PRO A 31 -5.68 -4.23 -12.75
N GLU A 32 -6.43 -5.33 -12.68
CA GLU A 32 -6.07 -6.49 -11.85
C GLU A 32 -4.74 -7.14 -12.28
N GLU A 33 -4.39 -6.99 -13.56
CA GLU A 33 -3.13 -7.47 -14.16
C GLU A 33 -1.95 -6.54 -13.90
N TYR A 34 -2.12 -5.46 -13.12
CA TYR A 34 -1.03 -4.52 -12.85
C TYR A 34 0.05 -5.15 -11.95
N PRO A 35 1.34 -5.12 -12.35
CA PRO A 35 2.40 -5.80 -11.60
C PRO A 35 2.60 -5.23 -10.19
N PHE A 36 2.71 -6.09 -9.18
CA PHE A 36 2.97 -5.65 -7.80
C PHE A 36 4.28 -4.86 -7.65
N ARG A 37 5.31 -5.18 -8.44
CA ARG A 37 6.58 -4.42 -8.48
C ARG A 37 6.36 -2.95 -8.88
N ASP A 38 5.45 -2.71 -9.82
CA ASP A 38 5.17 -1.35 -10.28
C ASP A 38 4.38 -0.57 -9.23
N ILE A 39 3.53 -1.26 -8.46
CA ILE A 39 2.83 -0.69 -7.28
C ILE A 39 3.82 -0.33 -6.17
N GLU A 40 4.74 -1.24 -5.85
CA GLU A 40 5.79 -1.03 -4.83
C GLU A 40 6.72 0.14 -5.19
N SER A 41 6.91 0.41 -6.49
CA SER A 41 7.72 1.53 -6.96
C SER A 41 7.15 2.91 -6.59
N TRP A 42 5.88 2.98 -6.14
CA TRP A 42 5.27 4.22 -5.67
C TRP A 42 5.66 4.52 -4.22
N PRO A 43 6.29 5.68 -3.95
CA PRO A 43 6.67 6.07 -2.60
C PRO A 43 5.43 6.36 -1.75
N HIS A 44 5.44 5.95 -0.48
CA HIS A 44 4.31 6.16 0.45
C HIS A 44 2.97 5.68 -0.11
N ILE A 45 2.97 4.55 -0.82
CA ILE A 45 1.72 3.92 -1.26
C ILE A 45 0.90 3.55 -0.02
N ASN A 46 -0.36 3.98 0.01
CA ASN A 46 -1.32 3.75 1.09
C ASN A 46 -2.59 3.07 0.60
N GLY A 47 -2.85 3.02 -0.71
CA GLY A 47 -3.93 2.20 -1.20
C GLY A 47 -3.96 2.00 -2.70
N VAL A 48 -4.63 0.93 -3.13
CA VAL A 48 -4.82 0.56 -4.53
C VAL A 48 -6.28 0.18 -4.73
N PHE A 49 -6.96 0.92 -5.60
CA PHE A 49 -8.32 0.67 -6.03
C PHE A 49 -8.30 0.13 -7.46
N TYR A 50 -8.95 -1.01 -7.63
CA TYR A 50 -9.04 -1.68 -8.91
C TYR A 50 -10.22 -1.14 -9.73
N VAL A 51 -10.17 -1.29 -11.06
CA VAL A 51 -11.24 -0.81 -11.97
C VAL A 51 -12.62 -1.42 -11.64
N ASN A 52 -12.64 -2.60 -11.04
CA ASN A 52 -13.86 -3.32 -10.69
C ASN A 52 -14.43 -2.94 -9.32
N GLU A 53 -13.82 -1.99 -8.59
CA GLU A 53 -14.29 -1.56 -7.27
C GLU A 53 -15.44 -0.55 -7.39
N ASP A 54 -16.49 -0.75 -6.59
CA ASP A 54 -17.62 0.17 -6.48
C ASP A 54 -17.22 1.52 -5.86
N GLU A 55 -17.89 2.60 -6.27
CA GLU A 55 -17.66 3.94 -5.73
C GLU A 55 -17.75 3.97 -4.20
N ALA A 56 -18.73 3.26 -3.62
CA ALA A 56 -18.88 3.16 -2.17
C ALA A 56 -17.63 2.60 -1.48
N ARG A 57 -16.99 1.58 -2.07
CA ARG A 57 -15.75 1.00 -1.54
C ARG A 57 -14.57 1.95 -1.68
N VAL A 58 -14.51 2.69 -2.78
CA VAL A 58 -13.47 3.71 -2.98
C VAL A 58 -13.60 4.81 -1.92
N VAL A 59 -14.82 5.27 -1.64
CA VAL A 59 -15.10 6.28 -0.61
C VAL A 59 -14.71 5.75 0.78
N ASP A 60 -15.10 4.52 1.13
CA ASP A 60 -14.74 3.92 2.41
C ASP A 60 -13.22 3.73 2.56
N GLY A 61 -12.55 3.27 1.50
CA GLY A 61 -11.09 3.12 1.48
C GLY A 61 -10.37 4.46 1.63
N LEU A 62 -10.85 5.51 0.96
CA LEU A 62 -10.33 6.87 1.12
C LEU A 62 -10.52 7.38 2.55
N GLN A 63 -11.67 7.12 3.17
CA GLN A 63 -11.91 7.48 4.57
C GLN A 63 -10.96 6.75 5.52
N GLY A 64 -10.73 5.45 5.31
CA GLY A 64 -9.74 4.66 6.06
C GLY A 64 -8.34 5.24 5.89
N VAL A 65 -7.96 5.57 4.66
CA VAL A 65 -6.65 6.18 4.38
C VAL A 65 -6.50 7.53 5.04
N LEU A 66 -7.54 8.35 5.15
CA LEU A 66 -7.50 9.59 5.93
C LEU A 66 -7.28 9.35 7.43
N ARG A 67 -7.87 8.28 7.98
CA ARG A 67 -7.67 7.86 9.39
C ARG A 67 -6.27 7.30 9.66
N GLY A 68 -5.49 7.01 8.61
CA GLY A 68 -4.14 6.47 8.71
C GLY A 68 -4.05 4.97 8.41
N GLU A 69 -5.15 4.37 7.95
CA GLU A 69 -5.18 2.97 7.51
C GLU A 69 -4.62 2.86 6.08
N CYS A 70 -4.36 1.63 5.64
CA CYS A 70 -3.95 1.36 4.27
C CYS A 70 -4.99 0.47 3.59
N TYR A 71 -5.30 0.79 2.34
CA TYR A 71 -6.30 0.07 1.55
C TYR A 71 -5.62 -0.82 0.50
N PHE A 72 -5.25 -2.04 0.89
CA PHE A 72 -4.59 -3.00 0.01
C PHE A 72 -5.36 -4.30 -0.11
N SER A 73 -5.27 -4.92 -1.29
CA SER A 73 -5.68 -6.32 -1.44
C SER A 73 -4.77 -7.23 -0.60
N GLN A 74 -5.32 -8.34 -0.11
CA GLN A 74 -4.59 -9.28 0.74
C GLN A 74 -3.31 -9.84 0.07
N LYS A 75 -3.35 -10.01 -1.26
CA LYS A 75 -2.21 -10.45 -2.07
C LYS A 75 -1.12 -9.38 -2.12
N LEU A 76 -1.51 -8.12 -2.36
CA LEU A 76 -0.57 -6.99 -2.39
C LEU A 76 0.02 -6.72 -1.01
N ALA A 77 -0.80 -6.75 0.06
CA ALA A 77 -0.33 -6.59 1.42
C ALA A 77 0.71 -7.67 1.78
N SER A 78 0.43 -8.94 1.47
CA SER A 78 1.39 -10.03 1.64
C SER A 78 2.67 -9.83 0.85
N TYR A 79 2.56 -9.34 -0.40
CA TYR A 79 3.71 -9.02 -1.24
C TYR A 79 4.57 -7.90 -0.64
N LEU A 80 3.96 -6.79 -0.24
CA LEU A 80 4.64 -5.66 0.38
C LEU A 80 5.34 -6.08 1.68
N ILE A 81 4.67 -6.83 2.56
CA ILE A 81 5.28 -7.29 3.82
C ILE A 81 6.48 -8.23 3.56
N THR A 82 6.39 -9.11 2.56
CA THR A 82 7.41 -10.14 2.30
C THR A 82 8.61 -9.61 1.52
N HIS A 83 8.39 -8.69 0.56
CA HIS A 83 9.44 -8.21 -0.35
C HIS A 83 9.98 -6.84 0.04
N SER A 84 9.13 -5.96 0.57
CA SER A 84 9.53 -4.62 0.96
C SER A 84 9.82 -4.59 2.46
N GLY A 85 11.05 -4.98 2.85
CA GLY A 85 11.55 -4.79 4.21
C GLY A 85 11.52 -3.33 4.73
N ASN A 86 11.12 -2.39 3.86
CA ASN A 86 10.91 -0.96 4.14
C ASN A 86 9.44 -0.58 4.36
N TYR A 87 8.45 -1.43 4.07
CA TYR A 87 7.07 -1.14 4.45
C TYR A 87 6.91 -1.42 5.95
N ARG A 88 7.45 -0.51 6.76
CA ARG A 88 7.12 -0.41 8.18
C ARG A 88 5.68 0.05 8.24
N TYR A 89 4.79 -0.92 8.09
CA TYR A 89 3.40 -0.82 8.47
C TYR A 89 3.37 -0.10 9.82
N ASN A 90 2.92 1.15 9.82
CA ASN A 90 2.84 1.99 11.01
C ASN A 90 1.62 1.56 11.85
N SER A 91 1.41 0.24 11.99
CA SER A 91 0.69 -0.27 13.14
C SER A 91 1.62 -0.10 14.32
N SER A 92 1.31 0.92 15.11
CA SER A 92 1.28 0.83 16.57
C SER A 92 0.36 -0.30 17.09
N GLU A 93 0.37 -1.44 16.42
CA GLU A 93 -0.32 -2.69 16.77
C GLU A 93 0.49 -3.89 16.26
N SER A 94 1.82 -3.77 16.23
CA SER A 94 2.71 -4.94 16.26
C SER A 94 2.76 -5.51 17.68
N ALA A 95 1.60 -5.68 18.33
CA ALA A 95 1.43 -6.68 19.36
C ALA A 95 1.29 -8.01 18.61
N PHE A 96 2.42 -8.48 18.06
CA PHE A 96 2.55 -9.88 17.72
C PHE A 96 2.36 -10.64 19.03
N ALA A 97 1.13 -11.10 19.24
CA ALA A 97 0.83 -12.15 20.17
C ALA A 97 1.66 -13.35 19.73
N ASP A 98 2.81 -13.54 20.38
CA ASP A 98 3.55 -14.80 20.38
C ASP A 98 2.62 -15.88 20.97
N PRO A 99 2.13 -16.86 20.19
CA PRO A 99 1.28 -17.91 20.73
C PRO A 99 2.07 -19.01 21.45
N SER A 100 3.39 -18.85 21.66
CA SER A 100 4.27 -19.93 22.07
C SER A 100 4.87 -19.76 23.47
N ARG A 101 4.72 -18.61 24.13
CA ARG A 101 5.10 -18.46 25.55
C ARG A 101 4.01 -18.98 26.49
N LYS A 102 3.58 -20.24 26.29
CA LYS A 102 2.84 -20.99 27.31
C LYS A 102 3.76 -21.98 28.03
N ARG A 103 3.68 -21.87 29.36
CA ARG A 103 4.23 -22.74 30.40
C ARG A 103 5.64 -22.40 30.87
N ASN A 104 5.70 -21.35 31.69
CA ASN A 104 6.43 -21.46 32.94
C ASN A 104 5.55 -20.83 34.04
N SER A 105 4.83 -21.67 34.75
CA SER A 105 4.11 -21.31 35.97
C SER A 105 3.92 -22.58 36.78
N GLU A 106 4.77 -22.66 37.80
CA GLU A 106 4.68 -23.43 39.06
C GLU A 106 4.63 -24.98 39.01
#